data_AF-W4VSM1-F1
#
_entry.id   AF-W4VSM1-F1
#
_cell.length_a   1.000
_cell.length_b   1.000
_cell.length_c   1.000
_cell.angle_alpha   90.00
_cell.angle_beta   90.00
_cell.angle_gamma   90.00
#
_symmetry.space_group_name_H-M   'P 1'
#
loop_
_entity.id
_entity.type
_entity.pdbx_description
1 polymer ?
#
loop_
_entity_poly.entity_id
_entity_poly.type
_entity_poly.pdbx_seq_one_letter_code
_entity_poly.pdbx_strand_id
1 'polypeptide(L)'
;MQRGAVLLGVVAFLALWPQAGAEPYNLNDPDVRAMINDGRKLMDTCAKANHYIADRWSTYRIEYLEDKGLYHRMLRELVPCLNNFLRTRQEAP
;
A
#
# COMPACT_ATOMS: atom_id res chain seq x y z
N MET A 1 -22.46 -21.20 36.48
CA MET A 1 -21.55 -20.02 36.42
C MET A 1 -20.63 -20.10 35.19
N GLN A 2 -21.17 -20.12 33.97
CA GLN A 2 -20.36 -20.41 32.76
C GLN A 2 -20.43 -19.34 31.66
N ARG A 3 -21.24 -18.28 31.86
CA ARG A 3 -21.37 -17.17 30.90
C ARG A 3 -20.32 -16.06 31.09
N GLY A 4 -19.66 -15.98 32.25
CA GLY A 4 -18.68 -14.93 32.55
C GLY A 4 -17.34 -15.06 31.81
N ALA A 5 -16.86 -16.29 31.59
CA ALA A 5 -15.55 -16.52 30.99
C ALA A 5 -15.50 -16.16 29.49
N VAL A 6 -16.60 -16.36 28.76
CA VAL A 6 -16.65 -16.10 27.30
C VAL A 6 -16.52 -14.60 27.00
N LEU A 7 -17.12 -13.75 27.83
CA LEU A 7 -17.07 -12.29 27.63
C LEU A 7 -15.65 -11.74 27.83
N LEU A 8 -14.91 -12.26 28.81
CA LEU A 8 -13.53 -11.83 29.06
C LEU A 8 -12.59 -12.18 27.89
N GLY A 9 -12.79 -13.34 27.25
CA GLY A 9 -12.01 -13.74 26.08
C GLY A 9 -12.21 -12.79 24.88
N VAL A 10 -13.45 -12.41 24.60
CA VAL A 10 -13.77 -11.49 23.49
C VAL A 10 -13.23 -10.08 23.76
N VAL A 11 -13.35 -9.59 24.99
CA VAL A 11 -12.80 -8.27 25.36
C VAL A 11 -11.27 -8.26 25.25
N ALA A 12 -10.58 -9.31 25.70
CA ALA A 12 -9.13 -9.42 25.55
C ALA A 12 -8.71 -9.41 24.08
N PHE A 13 -9.44 -10.14 23.22
CA PHE A 13 -9.13 -10.21 21.80
C PHE A 13 -9.37 -8.86 21.09
N LEU A 14 -10.48 -8.18 21.38
CA LEU A 14 -10.76 -6.83 20.87
C LEU A 14 -9.79 -5.78 21.41
N ALA A 15 -9.29 -5.95 22.64
CA ALA A 15 -8.31 -5.05 23.24
C ALA A 15 -6.88 -5.26 22.71
N LEU A 16 -6.51 -6.51 22.39
CA LEU A 16 -5.20 -6.83 21.81
C LEU A 16 -5.14 -6.59 20.30
N TRP A 17 -6.26 -6.67 19.58
CA TRP A 17 -6.28 -6.54 18.11
C TRP A 17 -5.64 -5.23 17.60
N PRO A 18 -5.91 -4.04 18.18
CA PRO A 18 -5.27 -2.80 17.73
C PRO A 18 -3.75 -2.81 17.95
N GLN A 19 -3.27 -3.56 18.94
CA GLN A 19 -1.85 -3.62 19.30
C GLN A 19 -1.07 -4.58 18.40
N ALA A 20 -1.72 -5.65 17.93
CA ALA A 20 -1.13 -6.59 16.96
C ALA A 20 -1.31 -6.14 15.50
N GLY A 21 -2.36 -5.38 15.20
CA GLY A 21 -2.83 -5.13 13.83
C GLY A 21 -2.10 -4.05 13.03
N ALA A 22 -1.09 -3.38 13.58
CA ALA A 22 -0.37 -2.34 12.86
C ALA A 22 1.13 -2.43 13.17
N GLU A 23 1.79 -3.44 12.61
CA GLU A 23 3.25 -3.43 12.56
C GLU A 23 3.71 -2.05 12.04
N PRO A 24 4.64 -1.40 12.75
CA PRO A 24 5.05 -0.05 12.40
C PRO A 24 5.67 -0.06 11.01
N TYR A 25 5.34 0.96 10.23
CA TYR A 25 5.99 1.17 8.94
C TYR A 25 7.49 1.36 9.15
N ASN A 26 8.29 0.35 8.80
CA ASN A 26 9.72 0.29 9.08
C ASN A 26 10.48 -0.07 7.80
N LEU A 27 11.32 0.83 7.29
CA LEU A 27 12.12 0.57 6.08
C LEU A 27 13.24 -0.48 6.26
N ASN A 28 13.56 -0.82 7.50
CA ASN A 28 14.47 -1.91 7.82
C ASN A 28 13.76 -3.28 7.80
N ASP A 29 12.43 -3.28 7.80
CA ASP A 29 11.65 -4.47 7.53
C ASP A 29 11.78 -4.82 6.03
N PRO A 30 12.32 -6.01 5.68
CA PRO A 30 12.51 -6.40 4.29
C PRO A 30 11.19 -6.49 3.51
N ASP A 31 10.09 -6.84 4.16
CA ASP A 31 8.78 -6.98 3.51
C ASP A 31 8.19 -5.61 3.18
N VAL A 32 8.33 -4.64 4.10
CA VAL A 32 7.96 -3.24 3.84
C VAL A 32 8.77 -2.68 2.68
N ARG A 33 10.09 -2.93 2.66
CA ARG A 33 10.98 -2.46 1.59
C ARG A 33 10.65 -3.11 0.24
N ALA A 34 10.31 -4.40 0.22
CA ALA A 34 9.87 -5.10 -0.98
C ALA A 34 8.56 -4.50 -1.52
N MET A 35 7.57 -4.31 -0.65
CA MET A 35 6.28 -3.73 -1.01
C MET A 35 6.42 -2.33 -1.63
N ILE A 36 7.27 -1.48 -1.06
CA ILE A 36 7.56 -0.15 -1.60
C ILE A 36 8.20 -0.23 -2.99
N ASN A 37 9.18 -1.14 -3.15
CA ASN A 37 9.85 -1.34 -4.42
C ASN A 37 8.88 -1.78 -5.52
N ASP A 38 8.02 -2.74 -5.21
CA ASP A 38 7.06 -3.28 -6.16
C ASP A 38 5.97 -2.25 -6.49
N GLY A 39 5.48 -1.53 -5.48
CA GLY A 39 4.57 -0.40 -5.69
C GLY A 39 5.17 0.67 -6.62
N ARG A 40 6.45 1.02 -6.44
CA ARG A 40 7.16 1.99 -7.29
C ARG A 40 7.33 1.48 -8.72
N LYS A 41 7.76 0.23 -8.89
CA LYS A 41 7.88 -0.40 -10.22
C LYS A 41 6.55 -0.47 -10.94
N LEU A 42 5.48 -0.79 -10.21
CA LEU A 42 4.13 -0.86 -10.77
C LEU A 42 3.64 0.52 -11.20
N MET A 43 3.92 1.57 -10.41
CA MET A 43 3.64 2.95 -10.80
C MET A 43 4.38 3.36 -12.06
N ASP A 44 5.69 3.12 -12.13
CA ASP A 44 6.50 3.41 -13.34
C ASP A 44 5.98 2.66 -14.58
N THR A 45 5.67 1.38 -14.42
CA THR A 45 5.11 0.55 -15.49
C THR A 45 3.75 1.09 -15.95
N CYS A 46 2.87 1.42 -15.01
CA CYS A 46 1.57 1.97 -15.29
C CYS A 46 1.65 3.34 -15.98
N ALA A 47 2.55 4.20 -15.52
CA ALA A 47 2.75 5.52 -16.10
C ALA A 47 3.25 5.43 -17.54
N LYS A 48 4.25 4.57 -17.80
CA LYS A 48 4.72 4.27 -19.16
C LYS A 48 3.61 3.74 -20.05
N ALA A 49 2.81 2.79 -19.55
CA ALA A 49 1.71 2.20 -20.31
C ALA A 49 0.61 3.21 -20.65
N ASN A 50 0.41 4.23 -19.82
CA ASN A 50 -0.55 5.32 -20.05
C ASN A 50 0.07 6.56 -20.71
N HIS A 51 1.34 6.54 -21.09
CA HIS A 51 2.08 7.72 -21.58
C HIS A 51 2.03 8.94 -20.64
N TYR A 52 1.97 8.72 -19.31
CA TYR A 52 2.11 9.81 -18.35
C TYR A 52 3.56 10.32 -18.34
N ILE A 53 3.79 11.47 -19.00
CA ILE A 53 5.11 12.10 -19.17
C ILE A 53 5.73 12.55 -17.83
N ALA A 54 4.90 12.72 -16.79
CA ALA A 54 5.30 13.29 -15.51
C ALA A 54 5.46 12.25 -14.37
N ASP A 55 5.86 11.01 -14.66
CA ASP A 55 6.11 10.05 -13.58
C ASP A 55 7.38 10.35 -12.80
N ARG A 56 7.24 11.26 -11.84
CA ARG A 56 8.27 11.59 -10.86
C ARG A 56 8.59 10.41 -9.93
N TRP A 57 7.69 9.42 -9.78
CA TRP A 57 7.84 8.33 -8.81
C TRP A 57 9.00 7.40 -9.14
N SER A 58 9.24 7.14 -10.44
CA SER A 58 10.41 6.40 -10.91
C SER A 58 11.75 7.04 -10.50
N THR A 59 11.80 8.38 -10.37
CA THR A 59 13.03 9.12 -10.03
C THR A 59 13.30 9.21 -8.52
N TYR A 60 12.27 9.02 -7.69
CA TYR A 60 12.45 8.99 -6.25
C TYR A 60 13.21 7.74 -5.84
N ARG A 61 14.33 7.94 -5.14
CA ARG A 61 15.01 6.84 -4.46
C ARG A 61 14.13 6.28 -3.34
N ILE A 62 14.29 4.99 -3.03
CA ILE A 62 13.48 4.27 -2.03
C ILE A 62 13.58 4.94 -0.66
N GLU A 63 14.73 5.53 -0.34
CA GLU A 63 14.95 6.22 0.94
C GLU A 63 14.01 7.42 1.13
N TYR A 64 13.55 8.08 0.07
CA TYR A 64 12.54 9.14 0.19
C TYR A 64 11.15 8.59 0.53
N LEU A 65 10.87 7.36 0.14
CA LEU A 65 9.62 6.68 0.47
C LEU A 65 9.60 6.20 1.93
N GLU A 66 10.65 6.42 2.71
CA GLU A 66 10.61 6.31 4.19
C GLU A 66 9.51 7.18 4.80
N ASP A 67 9.23 8.31 4.14
CA ASP A 67 8.03 9.07 4.43
C ASP A 67 6.80 8.26 3.99
N LYS A 68 6.16 7.62 4.97
CA LYS A 68 4.89 6.91 4.82
C LYS A 68 3.85 7.73 4.06
N GLY A 69 3.81 9.05 4.25
CA GLY A 69 2.92 9.96 3.53
C GLY A 69 3.28 10.12 2.06
N LEU A 70 4.57 10.13 1.71
CA LEU A 70 5.03 10.11 0.33
C LEU A 70 4.66 8.78 -0.35
N TYR A 71 4.91 7.64 0.30
CA TYR A 71 4.49 6.33 -0.21
C TYR A 71 2.96 6.24 -0.39
N HIS A 72 2.17 6.71 0.56
CA HIS A 72 0.71 6.76 0.42
C HIS A 72 0.25 7.65 -0.75
N ARG A 73 0.93 8.77 -0.99
CA ARG A 73 0.64 9.63 -2.15
C ARG A 73 0.90 8.89 -3.47
N MET A 74 2.01 8.17 -3.57
CA MET A 74 2.29 7.32 -4.74
C MET A 74 1.18 6.29 -4.96
N LEU A 75 0.76 5.58 -3.91
CA LEU A 75 -0.32 4.59 -4.02
C LEU A 75 -1.65 5.22 -4.44
N ARG A 76 -1.97 6.43 -3.95
CA ARG A 76 -3.18 7.16 -4.36
C ARG A 76 -3.16 7.56 -5.83
N GLU A 77 -2.00 7.82 -6.42
CA GLU A 77 -1.86 8.09 -7.85
C GLU A 77 -1.80 6.80 -8.69
N LEU A 78 -1.30 5.71 -8.11
CA LEU A 78 -1.26 4.40 -8.76
C LEU A 78 -2.67 3.86 -9.07
N VAL A 79 -3.62 3.98 -8.14
CA VAL A 79 -5.00 3.51 -8.33
C VAL A 79 -5.66 4.09 -9.60
N PRO A 80 -5.75 5.42 -9.79
CA PRO A 80 -6.34 5.99 -11.00
C PRO A 80 -5.49 5.68 -12.25
N CYS A 81 -4.17 5.55 -12.13
CA CYS A 81 -3.33 5.11 -13.23
C CYS A 81 -3.74 3.71 -13.73
N LEU A 82 -3.87 2.74 -12.81
CA LEU A 82 -4.27 1.37 -13.13
C LEU A 82 -5.69 1.33 -13.69
N ASN A 83 -6.61 2.10 -13.12
CA ASN A 83 -7.97 2.21 -13.63
C ASN A 83 -8.00 2.73 -15.07
N ASN A 84 -7.18 3.74 -15.40
CA ASN A 84 -7.09 4.24 -16.76
C ASN A 84 -6.52 3.17 -17.71
N PHE A 85 -5.45 2.48 -17.29
CA PHE A 85 -4.86 1.39 -18.07
C PHE A 85 -5.90 0.30 -18.38
N LEU A 86 -6.62 -0.17 -17.37
CA LEU A 86 -7.64 -1.22 -17.54
C LEU A 86 -8.81 -0.76 -18.40
N ARG A 87 -9.31 0.47 -18.20
CA ARG A 87 -10.41 1.03 -19.01
C ARG A 87 -10.06 1.06 -20.49
N THR A 88 -8.88 1.58 -20.85
CA THR A 88 -8.46 1.65 -22.27
C THR A 88 -8.35 0.29 -22.95
N ARG A 89 -8.11 -0.78 -22.19
CA ARG A 89 -8.03 -2.16 -22.71
C ARG A 89 -9.39 -2.88 -22.72
N GLN A 90 -10.32 -2.49 -21.88
CA GLN A 90 -11.71 -2.95 -21.96
C GLN A 90 -12.48 -2.27 -23.10
N GLU A 91 -12.10 -1.04 -23.44
CA GLU A 91 -12.64 -0.28 -24.58
C GLU A 91 -11.93 -0.58 -25.90
N ALA A 92 -10.78 -1.27 -25.87
CA ALA A 92 -10.08 -1.67 -27.08
C ALA A 92 -10.95 -2.71 -27.85
N PRO A 93 -11.24 -2.46 -29.14
CA PRO A 93 -12.18 -3.26 -29.93
C PRO A 93 -11.72 -4.70 -30.17
#